data_AF-X1Q952-F1
#
_entry.id   AF-X1Q952-F1
#
_cell.length_a   1.000
_cell.length_b   1.000
_cell.length_c   1.000
_cell.angle_alpha   90.00
_cell.angle_beta   90.00
_cell.angle_gamma   90.00
#
_symmetry.space_group_name_H-M   'P 1'
#
loop_
_entity.id
_entity.type
_entity.pdbx_description
1 polymer ?
#
loop_
_entity_poly.entity_id
_entity_poly.type
_entity_poly.pdbx_seq_one_letter_code
_entity_poly.pdbx_strand_id
1 'polypeptide(L)' 'MTTHYMDEAENCDRIAVIDYGEIVALDTPDKLKDAIGGDVV' A
#
# COMPACT_ATOMS: atom_id res chain seq x y z
N MET A 1 10.59 -0.65 -6.99
CA MET A 1 11.17 -0.23 -5.71
C MET A 1 10.46 -1.03 -4.62
N THR A 2 11.19 -1.61 -3.68
CA THR A 2 10.61 -2.36 -2.53
C THR A 2 11.16 -1.76 -1.25
N THR A 3 10.28 -1.20 -0.44
CA THR A 3 10.63 -0.52 0.82
C THR A 3 9.59 -0.88 1.87
N HIS A 4 9.99 -0.88 3.14
CA HIS A 4 9.08 -1.03 4.26
C HIS A 4 8.49 0.31 4.72
N TYR A 5 8.95 1.43 4.14
CA TYR A 5 8.47 2.77 4.44
C TYR A 5 7.40 3.20 3.43
N MET A 6 6.18 3.40 3.91
CA MET A 6 5.06 3.85 3.06
C MET A 6 5.32 5.23 2.44
N ASP A 7 5.98 6.15 3.16
CA ASP A 7 6.34 7.48 2.65
C ASP A 7 7.22 7.43 1.38
N GLU A 8 8.11 6.44 1.28
CA GLU A 8 8.90 6.21 0.07
C GLU A 8 8.06 5.56 -1.04
N ALA A 9 7.12 4.67 -0.68
CA ALA A 9 6.20 4.04 -1.61
C ALA A 9 5.16 5.02 -2.19
N GLU A 10 4.88 6.14 -1.50
CA GLU A 10 3.96 7.19 -1.94
C GLU A 10 4.41 7.95 -3.19
N ASN A 11 5.71 7.91 -3.51
CA ASN A 11 6.22 8.51 -4.75
C ASN A 11 5.98 7.64 -6.00
N CYS A 12 5.28 6.51 -5.87
CA CYS A 12 4.96 5.62 -6.97
C CYS A 12 3.52 5.84 -7.46
N ASP A 13 3.31 5.76 -8.78
CA ASP A 13 1.97 5.90 -9.38
C ASP A 13 0.95 4.87 -8.84
N ARG A 14 1.42 3.67 -8.45
CA ARG A 14 0.62 2.57 -7.92
C ARG A 14 1.46 1.72 -6.96
N ILE A 15 0.84 1.22 -5.89
CA ILE A 15 1.45 0.32 -4.91
C ILE A 15 0.71 -1.02 -4.95
N ALA A 16 1.46 -2.11 -4.92
CA ALA A 16 0.95 -3.47 -4.79
C ALA A 16 1.31 -4.03 -3.41
N VAL A 17 0.33 -4.50 -2.66
CA VAL A 17 0.51 -5.23 -1.40
C VAL A 17 0.40 -6.71 -1.70
N ILE A 18 1.44 -7.46 -1.35
CA ILE A 18 1.52 -8.90 -1.55
C ILE A 18 1.53 -9.57 -0.18
N ASP A 19 0.60 -10.49 0.03
CA ASP A 19 0.54 -11.34 1.22
C ASP A 19 0.46 -12.81 0.80
N TYR A 20 1.28 -13.67 1.42
CA TYR A 20 1.40 -15.09 1.07
C TYR A 20 1.56 -15.44 -0.42
N GLY A 21 2.09 -14.51 -1.24
CA GLY A 21 2.29 -14.72 -2.68
C GLY A 21 1.09 -14.31 -3.54
N GLU A 22 0.05 -13.73 -2.94
CA GLU A 22 -1.10 -13.16 -3.64
C GLU A 22 -1.13 -11.64 -3.49
N ILE A 23 -1.60 -10.94 -4.53
CA ILE A 23 -1.78 -9.48 -4.47
C ILE A 23 -3.10 -9.20 -3.76
N VAL A 24 -3.02 -8.74 -2.51
CA VAL A 24 -4.18 -8.40 -1.69
C VAL A 24 -4.67 -6.97 -1.89
N ALA A 25 -3.80 -6.08 -2.38
CA ALA A 25 -4.20 -4.72 -2.74
C ALA A 25 -3.35 -4.16 -3.89
N LEU A 26 -3.97 -3.43 -4.81
CA LEU A 26 -3.28 -2.77 -5.92
C LEU A 26 -4.00 -1.48 -6.30
N ASP A 27 -3.58 -0.36 -5.72
CA ASP A 27 -4.17 0.95 -6.04
C ASP A 27 -3.15 2.08 -5.85
N THR A 28 -3.59 3.32 -5.98
CA THR A 28 -2.78 4.50 -5.66
C THR A 28 -2.46 4.58 -4.17
N PRO A 29 -1.37 5.26 -3.77
CA PRO A 29 -0.99 5.41 -2.37
C PRO A 29 -2.10 5.99 -1.50
N ASP A 30 -2.83 7.00 -2.01
CA ASP A 30 -3.91 7.67 -1.29
C ASP A 30 -5.04 6.70 -0.91
N LYS A 31 -5.46 5.87 -1.87
CA LYS A 31 -6.55 4.90 -1.61
C LYS A 31 -6.11 3.75 -0.72
N LEU A 32 -4.84 3.35 -0.78
CA LEU A 32 -4.30 2.35 0.13
C LEU A 32 -4.19 2.89 1.55
N LYS A 33 -3.84 4.17 1.73
CA LYS A 33 -3.91 4.84 3.03
C LYS A 33 -5.34 4.88 3.58
N ASP A 34 -6.33 5.17 2.74
CA ASP A 34 -7.74 5.14 3.18
C ASP A 34 -8.19 3.71 3.56
N ALA A 35 -7.75 2.70 2.82
CA ALA A 35 -8.07 1.30 3.10
C ALA A 35 -7.40 0.76 4.37
N ILE A 36 -6.19 1.20 4.69
CA ILE A 36 -5.40 0.73 5.84
C ILE A 36 -5.64 1.60 7.09
N GLY A 37 -5.84 2.91 6.91
CA GLY A 37 -6.03 3.89 7.99
C GLY A 37 -7.40 3.80 8.69
N GLY A 38 -8.33 3.01 8.17
CA GLY A 38 -9.61 2.70 8.81
C GLY A 38 -9.51 1.66 9.94
N ASP A 39 -8.39 0.93 10.06
CA ASP A 39 -8.21 -0.19 10.99
C ASP A 39 -7.35 0.20 12.22
N VAL A 40 -7.61 1.39 12.76
CA VAL A 40 -7.09 1.82 14.07
C VAL A 40 -8.28 2.01 15.00
N VAL A 41 -8.69 0.93 15.67
CA VAL A 41 -9.56 0.95 16.85
C VAL A 41 -8.87 0.16 17.97
#